data_AF-A0A2W0BJ34-F1
#
_entry.id   AF-A0A2W0BJ34-F1
#
_cell.length_a   1.000
_cell.length_b   1.000
_cell.length_c   1.000
_cell.angle_alpha   90.00
_cell.angle_beta   90.00
_cell.angle_gamma   90.00
#
_symmetry.space_group_name_H-M   'P 1'
#
loop_
_entity.id
_entity.type
_entity.pdbx_description
1 polymer ?
#
loop_
_entity_poly.entity_id
_entity_poly.type
_entity_poly.pdbx_seq_one_letter_code
_entity_poly.pdbx_strand_id
1 'polypeptide(L)'
;CLVVCSVLFLSALTFSQTQEKVDLDMVTKIRYEGFRNSQIKEIAEGLLENIGPRLTGSPNMKRANEWTRDQLSKFGLVNAHLEAWGPFGRGWWNEYVNVRMLSPDIQTFIAYPKA
;
A
#
# COMPACT_ATOMS: atom_id res chain seq x y z
N CYS A 1 -37.66 0.41 -40.69
CA CYS A 1 -37.36 -0.05 -39.32
C CYS A 1 -36.47 -1.30 -39.28
N LEU A 2 -36.78 -2.38 -40.01
CA LEU A 2 -36.00 -3.63 -39.96
C LEU A 2 -34.52 -3.48 -40.38
N VAL A 3 -34.22 -2.72 -41.43
CA VAL A 3 -32.84 -2.53 -41.95
C VAL A 3 -31.95 -1.73 -40.99
N VAL A 4 -32.51 -0.80 -40.22
CA VAL A 4 -31.76 0.04 -39.28
C VAL A 4 -31.32 -0.77 -38.05
N CYS A 5 -32.14 -1.73 -37.60
CA CYS A 5 -31.76 -2.67 -36.54
C CYS A 5 -30.66 -3.65 -36.98
N SER A 6 -30.63 -4.05 -38.26
CA SER A 6 -29.61 -4.96 -38.79
C SER A 6 -28.22 -4.33 -38.83
N VAL A 7 -28.13 -3.03 -39.16
CA VAL A 7 -26.87 -2.29 -39.23
C VAL A 7 -26.29 -2.00 -37.84
N LEU A 8 -27.16 -1.71 -36.86
CA LEU A 8 -26.76 -1.49 -35.46
C LEU A 8 -26.21 -2.76 -34.79
N PHE A 9 -26.71 -3.94 -35.17
CA PHE A 9 -26.21 -5.22 -34.65
C PHE A 9 -24.82 -5.59 -35.20
N LEU A 10 -24.48 -5.15 -36.41
CA LEU A 10 -23.19 -5.45 -37.03
C LEU A 10 -22.04 -4.60 -36.44
N SER A 11 -22.34 -3.38 -35.98
CA SER A 11 -21.35 -2.52 -35.28
C SER A 11 -20.98 -3.04 -33.89
N ALA A 12 -21.86 -3.78 -33.21
CA ALA A 12 -21.61 -4.30 -31.86
C ALA A 12 -20.56 -5.44 -31.82
N LEU A 13 -20.31 -6.11 -32.95
CA LEU A 13 -19.30 -7.18 -33.05
C LEU A 13 -17.86 -6.65 -33.20
N THR A 14 -17.67 -5.35 -33.45
CA THR A 14 -16.34 -4.75 -33.65
C THR A 14 -15.66 -4.28 -32.37
N PHE A 15 -16.30 -4.39 -31.21
CA PHE A 15 -15.62 -4.30 -29.91
C PHE A 15 -14.88 -5.62 -29.61
N SER A 16 -13.93 -5.97 -30.47
CA SER A 16 -12.91 -6.94 -30.09
C SER A 16 -12.00 -6.24 -29.09
N GLN A 17 -12.18 -6.55 -27.80
CA GLN A 17 -11.19 -6.26 -26.77
C GLN A 17 -9.88 -6.87 -27.27
N THR A 18 -8.94 -6.03 -27.72
CA THR A 18 -7.60 -6.50 -28.07
C THR A 18 -6.98 -6.97 -26.78
N GLN A 19 -7.08 -8.27 -26.53
CA GLN A 19 -6.50 -8.89 -25.35
C GLN A 19 -4.99 -8.87 -25.54
N GLU A 20 -4.30 -8.12 -24.68
CA GLU A 20 -2.85 -8.07 -24.67
C GLU A 20 -2.30 -9.50 -24.61
N LYS A 21 -1.46 -9.85 -25.59
CA LYS A 21 -0.85 -11.17 -25.65
C LYS A 21 0.10 -11.31 -24.46
N VAL A 22 -0.17 -12.26 -23.58
CA VAL A 22 0.68 -12.51 -22.41
C VAL A 22 2.08 -12.95 -22.85
N ASP A 23 3.09 -12.19 -22.44
CA ASP A 23 4.49 -12.54 -22.61
C ASP A 23 4.97 -13.48 -21.49
N LEU A 24 5.07 -14.77 -21.81
CA LEU A 24 5.48 -15.80 -20.86
C LEU A 24 6.97 -15.70 -20.46
N ASP A 25 7.82 -15.12 -21.30
CA ASP A 25 9.24 -14.89 -20.97
C ASP A 25 9.36 -13.82 -19.89
N MET A 26 8.63 -12.71 -20.05
CA MET A 26 8.57 -11.66 -19.02
C MET A 26 7.97 -12.15 -17.71
N VAL A 27 6.93 -12.98 -17.75
CA VAL A 27 6.37 -13.61 -16.54
C VAL A 27 7.42 -14.48 -15.83
N THR A 28 8.24 -15.20 -16.59
CA THR A 28 9.31 -16.04 -16.03
C THR A 28 10.39 -15.18 -15.37
N LYS A 29 10.79 -14.07 -16.00
CA LYS A 29 11.72 -13.09 -15.41
C LYS A 29 11.19 -12.48 -14.12
N ILE A 30 9.92 -12.06 -14.08
CA ILE A 30 9.29 -11.51 -12.87
C ILE A 30 9.30 -12.55 -11.73
N ARG A 31 8.99 -13.82 -12.03
CA ARG A 31 9.07 -14.90 -11.03
C ARG A 31 10.50 -15.11 -10.54
N TYR A 32 11.48 -15.08 -11.44
CA TYR A 32 12.88 -15.22 -11.06
C TYR A 32 13.31 -14.11 -10.09
N GLU A 33 12.97 -12.85 -10.39
CA GLU A 33 13.22 -11.73 -9.49
C GLU A 33 12.54 -11.91 -8.12
N GLY A 34 11.28 -12.34 -8.11
CA GLY A 34 10.53 -12.55 -6.87
C GLY A 34 11.11 -13.65 -5.95
N PHE A 35 11.66 -14.73 -6.53
CA PHE A 35 12.14 -15.89 -5.77
C PHE A 35 13.66 -15.94 -5.56
N ARG A 36 14.46 -15.41 -6.50
CA ARG A 36 15.93 -15.52 -6.48
C ARG A 36 16.63 -14.22 -6.12
N ASN A 37 16.06 -13.08 -6.52
CA ASN A 37 16.62 -11.74 -6.27
C ASN A 37 15.68 -10.89 -5.40
N SER A 38 15.03 -11.52 -4.43
CA SER A 38 13.98 -10.87 -3.63
C SER A 38 14.56 -9.74 -2.76
N GLN A 39 13.98 -8.55 -2.86
CA GLN A 39 14.31 -7.39 -2.02
C GLN A 39 13.34 -7.21 -0.84
N ILE A 40 12.52 -8.22 -0.54
CA ILE A 40 11.48 -8.14 0.49
C ILE A 40 12.09 -7.81 1.85
N LYS A 41 13.26 -8.38 2.16
CA LYS A 41 13.90 -8.20 3.46
C LYS A 41 14.26 -6.74 3.69
N GLU A 42 14.92 -6.12 2.73
CA GLU A 42 15.41 -4.73 2.80
C GLU A 42 14.23 -3.74 2.84
N ILE A 43 13.19 -4.00 2.03
CA ILE A 43 11.97 -3.18 2.01
C ILE A 43 11.22 -3.33 3.35
N ALA A 44 11.11 -4.55 3.87
CA ALA A 44 10.46 -4.83 5.14
C ALA A 44 11.22 -4.22 6.32
N GLU A 45 12.55 -4.29 6.35
CA GLU A 45 13.38 -3.66 7.38
C GLU A 45 13.17 -2.14 7.40
N GLY A 46 13.13 -1.50 6.22
CA GLY A 46 12.80 -0.08 6.07
C GLY A 46 11.47 0.31 6.70
N LEU A 47 10.41 -0.48 6.46
CA LEU A 47 9.09 -0.17 6.96
C LEU A 47 8.88 -0.61 8.41
N LEU A 48 9.26 -1.83 8.76
CA LEU A 48 8.88 -2.46 10.03
C LEU A 48 9.80 -2.06 11.18
N GLU A 49 11.11 -1.97 10.92
CA GLU A 49 12.09 -1.71 11.98
C GLU A 49 12.49 -0.24 12.00
N ASN A 50 12.82 0.34 10.84
CA ASN A 50 13.31 1.72 10.77
C ASN A 50 12.19 2.76 10.97
N ILE A 51 11.03 2.57 10.33
CA ILE A 51 9.89 3.50 10.49
C ILE A 51 9.00 3.10 11.68
N GLY A 52 8.73 1.80 11.85
CA GLY A 52 7.89 1.29 12.93
C GLY A 52 6.38 1.54 12.72
N PRO A 53 5.58 1.60 13.79
CA PRO A 53 4.11 1.71 13.71
C PRO A 53 3.63 2.94 12.94
N ARG A 54 2.65 2.77 12.04
CA ARG A 54 2.13 3.79 11.12
C ARG A 54 0.63 3.99 11.30
N LEU A 55 0.22 4.50 12.46
CA LEU A 55 -1.17 4.90 12.67
C LEU A 55 -1.55 6.02 11.69
N THR A 56 -2.76 6.01 11.14
CA THR A 56 -3.23 7.07 10.24
C THR A 56 -3.12 8.45 10.89
N GLY A 57 -2.56 9.42 10.18
CA GLY A 57 -2.30 10.76 10.69
C GLY A 57 -1.13 10.91 11.67
N SER A 58 -0.44 9.82 12.02
CA SER A 58 0.77 9.89 12.86
C SER A 58 1.98 10.44 12.09
N PRO A 59 3.02 10.96 12.79
CA PRO A 59 4.28 11.35 12.17
C PRO A 59 4.96 10.22 11.39
N ASN A 60 4.85 8.98 11.88
CA ASN A 60 5.44 7.81 11.23
C ASN A 60 4.74 7.44 9.93
N MET A 61 3.42 7.63 9.82
CA MET A 61 2.71 7.47 8.56
C MET A 61 3.23 8.44 7.50
N LYS A 62 3.44 9.71 7.87
CA LYS A 62 4.02 10.71 6.96
C LYS A 62 5.43 10.29 6.50
N ARG A 63 6.29 9.87 7.42
CA ARG A 63 7.64 9.36 7.10
C ARG A 63 7.58 8.15 6.17
N ALA A 64 6.62 7.23 6.36
CA ALA A 64 6.45 6.06 5.51
C ALA A 64 6.03 6.41 4.09
N ASN A 65 5.12 7.37 3.94
CA ASN A 65 4.68 7.86 2.65
C ASN A 65 5.86 8.47 1.88
N GLU A 66 6.60 9.37 2.51
CA GLU A 66 7.81 10.00 1.94
C GLU A 66 8.88 8.96 1.57
N TRP A 67 9.16 8.01 2.47
CA TRP A 67 10.10 6.93 2.21
C TRP A 67 9.66 6.08 1.01
N THR A 68 8.37 5.73 0.91
CA THR A 68 7.85 4.91 -0.17
C THR A 68 7.97 5.62 -1.52
N ARG A 69 7.62 6.92 -1.58
CA ARG A 69 7.85 7.75 -2.78
C ARG A 69 9.31 7.70 -3.22
N ASP A 70 10.24 7.82 -2.27
CA ASP A 70 11.67 7.83 -2.57
C ASP A 70 12.16 6.45 -3.04
N GLN A 71 11.64 5.34 -2.47
CA GLN A 71 11.94 4.00 -2.96
C GLN A 71 11.43 3.76 -4.38
N LEU A 72 10.18 4.15 -4.67
CA LEU A 72 9.62 4.04 -6.03
C LEU A 72 10.46 4.85 -7.04
N SER A 73 10.92 6.04 -6.65
CA SER A 73 11.81 6.86 -7.48
C SER A 73 13.15 6.16 -7.73
N LYS A 74 13.75 5.54 -6.70
CA LYS A 74 15.01 4.77 -6.82
C LYS A 74 14.87 3.54 -7.71
N PHE A 75 13.71 2.89 -7.71
CA PHE A 75 13.41 1.76 -8.60
C PHE A 75 13.18 2.19 -10.06
N GLY A 76 13.21 3.49 -10.35
CA GLY A 76 13.07 4.03 -11.71
C GLY A 76 11.62 4.28 -12.12
N LEU A 77 10.66 4.26 -11.19
CA LEU A 77 9.29 4.65 -11.51
C LEU A 77 9.23 6.15 -11.79
N VAL A 78 8.54 6.50 -12.88
CA VAL A 78 8.28 7.88 -13.27
C VAL A 78 7.04 8.39 -12.54
N ASN A 79 7.02 9.69 -12.20
CA ASN A 79 5.89 10.38 -11.55
C ASN A 79 5.54 9.89 -10.13
N ALA A 80 6.50 9.40 -9.35
CA ALA A 80 6.27 9.09 -7.93
C ALA A 80 6.04 10.38 -7.12
N HIS A 81 4.83 10.57 -6.59
CA HIS A 81 4.47 11.73 -5.77
C HIS A 81 3.46 11.35 -4.69
N LEU A 82 3.29 12.24 -3.72
CA LEU A 82 2.33 12.06 -2.63
C LEU A 82 1.04 12.80 -2.97
N GLU A 83 -0.08 12.10 -2.88
CA GLU A 83 -1.41 12.70 -3.00
C GLU A 83 -2.02 12.86 -1.61
N ALA A 84 -2.59 14.03 -1.36
CA ALA A 84 -3.31 14.29 -0.12
C ALA A 84 -4.64 13.54 -0.13
N TRP A 85 -4.96 12.88 0.98
CA TRP A 85 -6.21 12.15 1.14
C TRP A 85 -7.04 12.68 2.31
N GLY A 86 -8.28 13.09 1.99
CA GLY A 86 -9.36 13.43 2.91
C GLY A 86 -9.12 14.65 3.83
N PRO A 87 -10.14 15.07 4.61
CA PRO A 87 -9.93 15.75 5.88
C PRO A 87 -9.85 14.69 7.00
N PHE A 88 -8.63 14.29 7.38
CA PHE A 88 -8.44 13.34 8.50
C PHE A 88 -8.60 14.01 9.89
N GLY A 89 -8.46 15.33 9.97
CA GLY A 89 -8.41 16.05 11.24
C GLY A 89 -7.02 16.00 11.89
N ARG A 90 -6.97 16.12 13.22
CA ARG A 90 -5.70 16.05 13.97
C ARG A 90 -5.26 14.61 14.15
N GLY A 91 -4.00 14.32 13.83
CA GLY A 91 -3.38 13.05 14.14
C GLY A 91 -3.20 12.83 15.64
N TRP A 92 -2.92 11.59 16.00
CA TRP A 92 -2.64 11.19 17.38
C TRP A 92 -1.31 10.40 17.45
N TRP A 93 -0.62 10.54 18.57
CA TRP A 93 0.60 9.78 18.89
C TRP A 93 0.62 9.45 20.38
N ASN A 94 1.00 8.21 20.72
CA ASN A 94 1.22 7.84 22.11
C ASN A 94 2.64 8.17 22.54
N GLU A 95 2.79 9.01 23.55
CA GLU A 95 4.09 9.24 24.18
C GLU A 95 4.36 8.21 25.29
N TYR A 96 3.35 7.94 26.12
CA TYR A 96 3.48 7.05 27.26
C TYR A 96 2.13 6.48 27.69
N VAL A 97 2.13 5.24 28.17
CA VAL A 97 1.01 4.63 28.89
C VAL A 97 1.54 3.81 30.05
N ASN A 98 0.91 3.94 31.22
CA ASN A 98 1.18 3.09 32.38
C ASN A 98 -0.13 2.75 33.05
N VAL A 99 -0.36 1.46 33.25
CA VAL A 99 -1.54 0.96 33.96
C VAL A 99 -1.06 0.04 35.06
N ARG A 100 -1.42 0.39 36.30
CA ARG A 100 -1.10 -0.40 37.49
C ARG A 100 -2.34 -0.57 38.37
N MET A 101 -2.56 -1.78 38.84
CA MET A 101 -3.48 -2.09 39.92
C MET A 101 -2.97 -1.44 41.20
N LEU A 102 -3.87 -0.84 41.99
CA LEU A 102 -3.53 -0.28 43.30
C LEU A 102 -3.95 -1.18 44.47
N SER A 103 -4.97 -2.01 44.28
CA SER A 103 -5.46 -2.97 45.27
C SER A 103 -6.06 -4.22 44.61
N PRO A 104 -6.01 -5.40 45.25
CA PRO A 104 -5.47 -5.65 46.60
C PRO A 104 -3.94 -5.55 46.69
N ASP A 105 -3.22 -5.84 45.60
CA ASP A 105 -1.76 -5.74 45.52
C ASP A 105 -1.33 -4.93 44.29
N ILE A 106 -0.16 -4.27 44.36
CA ILE A 106 0.37 -3.51 43.23
C ILE A 106 0.81 -4.48 42.12
N GLN A 107 0.15 -4.39 40.97
CA GLN A 107 0.49 -5.18 39.78
C GLN A 107 0.50 -4.29 38.53
N THR A 108 1.48 -4.50 37.66
CA THR A 108 1.56 -3.79 36.37
C THR A 108 0.82 -4.58 35.29
N PHE A 109 0.11 -3.89 34.41
CA PHE A 109 -0.56 -4.50 33.25
C PHE A 109 0.10 -4.11 31.94
N ILE A 110 0.11 -5.06 31.00
CA ILE A 110 0.39 -4.76 29.60
C ILE A 110 -0.84 -4.04 29.05
N ALA A 111 -0.68 -2.75 28.78
CA ALA A 111 -1.74 -1.91 28.23
C ALA A 111 -1.26 -1.28 26.93
N TYR A 112 -2.12 -1.30 25.92
CA TYR A 112 -1.93 -0.58 24.67
C TYR A 112 -3.06 0.43 24.54
N PRO A 113 -2.76 1.71 24.29
CA PRO A 113 -3.78 2.72 24.11
C PRO A 113 -4.52 2.46 22.80
N LYS A 114 -5.84 2.62 22.83
CA LYS A 114 -6.67 2.57 21.63
C LYS A 114 -6.75 3.98 21.02
N ALA A 115 -6.44 4.09 19.73
CA ALA A 115 -6.65 5.29 18.93
C ALA A 115 -8.10 5.39 18.44
#